data_AF-A0A9D8Z779-F1
#
_entry.id   AF-A0A9D8Z779-F1
#
_cell.length_a   1.000
_cell.length_b   1.000
_cell.length_c   1.000
_cell.angle_alpha   90.00
_cell.angle_beta   90.00
_cell.angle_gamma   90.00
#
_symmetry.space_group_name_H-M   'P 1'
#
loop_
_entity.id
_entity.type
_entity.pdbx_description
1 polymer ?
#
loop_
_entity_poly.entity_id
_entity_poly.type
_entity_poly.pdbx_seq_one_letter_code
_entity_poly.pdbx_strand_id
1 'polypeptide(L)'
;MSKLFFGWVESPRTPFLLLLIVVLISVGLIVADVFIDRHEYKYTAFAESTGFYAFWGFAAFAIAVLSGWPLGKLLRRDEDYYGEADTKPQDVESDS
;
A
#
# COMPACT_ATOMS: atom_id res chain seq x y z
N MET A 1 13.30 13.79 -22.01
CA MET A 1 12.23 12.81 -22.28
C MET A 1 11.48 12.35 -21.03
N SER A 2 12.11 12.25 -19.86
CA SER A 2 11.46 11.82 -18.59
C SER A 2 10.30 12.73 -18.13
N LYS A 3 10.39 14.06 -18.35
CA LYS A 3 9.35 15.02 -17.98
C LYS A 3 8.00 14.82 -18.71
N LEU A 4 8.00 14.18 -19.88
CA LEU A 4 6.76 13.88 -20.60
C LEU A 4 6.03 12.67 -20.00
N PHE A 5 6.76 11.69 -19.47
CA PHE A 5 6.19 10.49 -18.86
C PHE A 5 5.87 10.67 -17.36
N PHE A 6 6.70 11.42 -16.63
CA PHE A 6 6.59 11.58 -15.17
C PHE A 6 6.23 12.99 -14.70
N GLY A 7 6.21 14.01 -15.57
CA GLY A 7 5.88 15.38 -15.17
C GLY A 7 4.46 15.55 -14.63
N TRP A 8 3.55 14.62 -14.97
CA TRP A 8 2.21 14.55 -14.39
C TRP A 8 2.23 14.18 -12.90
N VAL A 9 3.15 13.31 -12.45
CA VAL A 9 3.26 12.85 -11.05
C VAL A 9 3.71 13.95 -10.10
N GLU A 10 4.52 14.89 -10.59
CA GLU A 10 5.14 15.97 -9.81
C GLU A 10 4.13 17.03 -9.32
N SER A 11 2.90 17.03 -9.86
CA SER A 11 1.88 17.99 -9.43
C SER A 11 1.31 17.66 -8.04
N PRO A 12 0.95 18.65 -7.21
CA PRO A 12 0.32 18.40 -5.92
C PRO A 12 -1.11 17.83 -6.05
N ARG A 13 -1.69 17.86 -7.26
CA ARG A 13 -3.06 17.40 -7.54
C ARG A 13 -3.12 15.94 -7.97
N THR A 14 -2.01 15.37 -8.43
CA THR A 14 -1.93 13.99 -8.92
C THR A 14 -2.35 12.94 -7.90
N PRO A 15 -1.84 12.95 -6.66
CA PRO A 15 -2.24 11.95 -5.67
C PRO A 15 -3.74 12.03 -5.35
N PHE A 16 -4.30 13.24 -5.32
CA PHE A 16 -5.74 13.43 -5.11
C PHE A 16 -6.57 12.90 -6.29
N LEU A 17 -6.15 13.14 -7.53
CA LEU A 17 -6.79 12.61 -8.74
C LEU A 17 -6.76 11.08 -8.78
N LEU A 18 -5.62 10.47 -8.43
CA LEU A 18 -5.51 9.01 -8.33
C LEU A 18 -6.45 8.45 -7.26
N LEU A 19 -6.50 9.09 -6.09
CA LEU A 19 -7.41 8.70 -5.01
C LEU A 19 -8.87 8.82 -5.48
N LEU A 20 -9.24 9.93 -6.14
CA LEU A 20 -10.57 10.15 -6.69
C LEU A 20 -10.96 9.05 -7.70
N ILE A 21 -10.07 8.70 -8.63
CA ILE A 21 -10.32 7.64 -9.62
C ILE A 21 -10.54 6.30 -8.92
N VAL A 22 -9.70 5.95 -7.94
CA VAL A 22 -9.85 4.71 -7.17
C VAL A 22 -11.19 4.70 -6.43
N VAL A 23 -11.55 5.80 -5.75
CA VAL A 23 -12.83 5.93 -5.05
C VAL A 23 -14.01 5.79 -6.02
N LEU A 24 -13.96 6.42 -7.20
CA LEU A 24 -15.01 6.30 -8.22
C LEU A 24 -15.19 4.86 -8.69
N ILE A 25 -14.09 4.14 -8.95
CA ILE A 25 -14.13 2.72 -9.34
C ILE A 25 -14.71 1.87 -8.19
N SER A 26 -14.27 2.10 -6.95
CA SER A 26 -14.77 1.38 -5.78
C SER A 26 -16.28 1.58 -5.58
N VAL A 27 -16.76 2.83 -5.67
CA VAL A 27 -18.20 3.13 -5.58
C VAL A 27 -18.96 2.45 -6.72
N GLY A 28 -18.44 2.50 -7.96
CA GLY A 28 -19.04 1.83 -9.10
C GLY A 28 -19.17 0.32 -8.92
N LEU A 29 -18.16 -0.32 -8.34
CA LEU A 29 -18.18 -1.76 -8.01
C LEU A 29 -19.20 -2.09 -6.92
N ILE A 30 -19.32 -1.27 -5.87
CA ILE A 30 -20.36 -1.45 -4.83
C ILE A 30 -21.75 -1.32 -5.44
N VAL A 31 -21.95 -0.32 -6.29
CA VAL A 31 -23.22 -0.14 -7.00
C VAL A 31 -23.52 -1.36 -7.86
N ALA A 32 -22.55 -1.86 -8.63
CA ALA A 32 -22.71 -3.08 -9.42
C ALA A 32 -23.05 -4.31 -8.56
N ASP A 33 -22.44 -4.45 -7.38
CA ASP A 33 -22.71 -5.53 -6.42
C ASP A 33 -24.15 -5.49 -5.87
N VAL A 34 -24.74 -4.29 -5.73
CA VAL A 34 -26.15 -4.13 -5.31
C VAL A 34 -27.13 -4.48 -6.44
N PHE A 35 -26.78 -4.20 -7.70
CA PHE A 35 -27.66 -4.42 -8.84
C PHE A 35 -27.53 -5.81 -9.46
N ILE A 36 -26.43 -6.53 -9.22
CA ILE A 36 -26.18 -7.87 -9.71
C ILE A 36 -26.43 -8.85 -8.56
N ASP A 37 -27.64 -9.39 -8.50
CA ASP A 37 -27.97 -10.46 -7.55
C ASP A 37 -27.09 -11.69 -7.82
N ARG A 38 -26.15 -11.95 -6.92
CA ARG A 38 -25.35 -13.19 -6.91
C ARG A 38 -26.20 -14.32 -6.36
N HIS A 39 -26.56 -15.27 -7.22
CA HIS A 39 -27.16 -16.55 -6.81
C HIS A 39 -26.11 -17.45 -6.14
N GLU A 40 -25.68 -17.14 -4.93
CA GLU A 40 -24.82 -18.02 -4.14
C GLU A 40 -25.67 -18.88 -3.19
N TYR A 41 -25.25 -20.13 -3.00
CA TYR A 41 -26.08 -21.17 -2.41
C TYR A 41 -26.29 -20.95 -0.91
N LYS A 42 -27.47 -20.46 -0.50
CA LYS A 42 -28.31 -20.67 0.72
C LYS A 42 -27.74 -21.08 2.10
N TYR A 43 -26.48 -21.50 2.25
CA TYR A 43 -25.91 -22.02 3.49
C TYR A 43 -25.15 -20.97 4.32
N THR A 44 -25.00 -19.74 3.83
CA THR A 44 -24.23 -18.71 4.54
C THR A 44 -24.98 -17.37 4.50
N ALA A 45 -26.10 -17.29 5.21
CA ALA A 45 -26.92 -16.08 5.33
C ALA A 45 -26.14 -14.82 5.83
N PHE A 46 -24.95 -15.00 6.41
CA PHE A 46 -24.07 -13.91 6.80
C PHE A 46 -23.18 -13.41 5.65
N ALA A 47 -22.83 -14.27 4.69
CA ALA A 47 -21.99 -13.93 3.54
C ALA A 47 -22.79 -13.26 2.41
N GLU A 48 -24.12 -13.46 2.37
CA GLU A 48 -25.03 -12.78 1.43
C GLU A 48 -25.38 -11.34 1.86
N SER A 49 -24.89 -10.88 3.01
CA SER A 49 -25.06 -9.48 3.42
C SER A 49 -24.45 -8.55 2.38
N THR A 50 -25.28 -7.67 1.80
CA THR A 50 -24.85 -6.67 0.81
C THR A 50 -23.63 -5.90 1.32
N GLY A 51 -22.53 -5.94 0.57
CA GLY A 51 -21.27 -5.27 0.92
C GLY A 51 -20.37 -6.02 1.90
N PHE A 52 -20.70 -7.23 2.35
CA PHE A 52 -19.83 -8.03 3.23
C PHE A 52 -18.43 -8.21 2.64
N TYR A 53 -18.36 -8.64 1.37
CA TYR A 53 -17.09 -8.84 0.67
C TYR A 53 -16.32 -7.54 0.43
N ALA A 54 -17.02 -6.43 0.19
CA ALA A 54 -16.40 -5.11 0.02
C ALA A 54 -15.73 -4.66 1.33
N PHE A 55 -16.45 -4.72 2.45
CA PHE A 55 -15.90 -4.36 3.76
C PHE A 55 -14.82 -5.33 4.20
N TRP A 56 -15.02 -6.64 4.02
CA TRP A 56 -14.05 -7.66 4.42
C TRP A 56 -12.75 -7.56 3.63
N GLY A 57 -12.83 -7.42 2.29
CA GLY A 57 -11.66 -7.25 1.43
C GLY A 57 -10.91 -5.95 1.71
N PHE A 58 -11.63 -4.83 1.90
CA PHE A 58 -11.03 -3.56 2.28
C PHE A 58 -10.35 -3.64 3.63
N ALA A 59 -10.99 -4.22 4.65
CA ALA A 59 -10.42 -4.39 5.98
C ALA A 59 -9.16 -5.27 5.94
N ALA A 60 -9.21 -6.41 5.23
CA ALA A 60 -8.06 -7.29 5.07
C ALA A 60 -6.87 -6.58 4.39
N PHE A 61 -7.14 -5.83 3.32
CA PHE A 61 -6.12 -5.05 2.64
C PHE A 61 -5.55 -3.92 3.51
N ALA A 62 -6.41 -3.17 4.22
CA ALA A 62 -5.99 -2.13 5.13
C ALA A 62 -5.10 -2.68 6.26
N ILE A 63 -5.47 -3.82 6.85
CA ILE A 63 -4.64 -4.52 7.83
C ILE A 63 -3.28 -4.91 7.22
N ALA A 64 -3.26 -5.47 6.01
CA ALA A 64 -2.02 -5.84 5.34
C ALA A 64 -1.09 -4.63 5.11
N VAL A 65 -1.62 -3.50 4.63
CA VAL A 65 -0.85 -2.27 4.41
C VAL A 65 -0.35 -1.69 5.74
N LEU A 66 -1.22 -1.57 6.74
CA LEU A 66 -0.87 -1.03 8.04
C LEU A 66 0.09 -1.93 8.83
N SER A 67 0.12 -3.23 8.53
CA SER A 67 1.08 -4.18 9.13
C SER A 67 2.54 -3.91 8.74
N GLY A 68 2.78 -3.10 7.70
CA GLY A 68 4.14 -2.75 7.27
C GLY A 68 4.95 -1.98 8.32
N TRP A 69 4.34 -1.01 9.01
CA TRP A 69 5.03 -0.25 10.08
C TRP A 69 5.44 -1.11 11.29
N PRO A 70 4.55 -1.92 11.91
CA PRO A 70 4.94 -2.73 13.05
C PRO A 70 5.90 -3.84 12.66
N LEU A 71 5.74 -4.47 11.49
CA LEU A 71 6.65 -5.50 11.01
C LEU A 71 8.02 -4.90 10.65
N GLY A 72 8.03 -3.72 10.04
CA GLY A 72 9.23 -2.94 9.79
C GLY A 72 9.94 -2.61 11.10
N LYS A 73 9.23 -2.12 12.11
CA LYS A 73 9.82 -1.87 13.43
C LYS A 73 10.39 -3.13 14.11
N LEU A 74 9.74 -4.27 13.94
CA LEU A 74 10.18 -5.55 14.50
C LEU A 74 11.43 -6.11 13.78
N LEU A 75 11.48 -5.99 12.47
CA LEU A 75 12.58 -6.51 11.63
C LEU A 75 13.72 -5.51 11.43
N ARG A 76 13.48 -4.21 11.66
CA ARG A 76 14.50 -3.17 11.46
C ARG A 76 15.60 -3.37 12.49
N ARG A 77 16.77 -3.70 11.96
CA ARG A 77 17.98 -3.88 12.73
C ARG A 77 18.47 -2.55 13.29
N ASP A 78 19.19 -2.62 14.40
CA ASP A 78 19.80 -1.44 15.00
C ASP A 78 20.76 -0.76 14.02
N GLU A 79 20.81 0.56 14.10
CA GLU A 79 21.56 1.40 13.16
C GLU A 79 23.07 1.14 13.32
N ASP A 80 23.47 0.73 14.52
CA ASP A 80 24.85 0.37 14.88
C ASP A 80 25.15 -1.13 14.79
N TYR A 81 24.27 -1.96 14.19
CA TYR A 81 24.44 -3.41 14.25
C TYR A 81 25.75 -3.90 13.58
N TYR A 82 26.25 -3.21 12.55
CA TYR A 82 27.54 -3.56 11.93
C TYR A 82 28.74 -2.90 12.61
N GLY A 83 28.54 -2.13 13.68
CA GLY A 83 29.51 -1.18 14.22
C GLY A 83 29.68 0.01 13.30
N GLU A 84 30.22 1.12 13.84
CA GLU A 84 30.68 2.26 13.05
C GLU A 84 31.58 1.71 11.93
N ALA A 85 31.08 1.67 10.70
CA ALA A 85 31.94 1.43 9.56
C ALA A 85 32.83 2.66 9.52
N ASP A 86 34.05 2.55 10.04
CA ASP A 86 35.07 3.57 9.93
C ASP A 86 35.35 3.75 8.43
N THR A 87 34.58 4.63 7.81
CA THR A 87 34.71 5.00 6.39
C THR A 87 35.89 5.95 6.19
N LYS A 88 36.88 5.94 7.09
CA LYS A 88 38.16 6.55 6.80
C LYS A 88 38.85 5.74 5.70
N PRO A 89 39.16 6.38 4.57
CA PRO A 89 39.99 5.76 3.53
C PRO A 89 41.29 5.25 4.16
N GLN A 90 41.55 3.95 4.06
CA GLN A 90 42.71 3.25 4.65
C GLN A 90 44.03 3.56 3.91
N ASP A 91 44.05 4.55 3.03
CA ASP A 91 45.15 4.94 2.15
C ASP A 91 45.92 6.19 2.60
N VAL A 92 45.66 6.72 3.82
CA VAL A 92 46.34 7.93 4.33
C VAL A 92 47.49 7.62 5.31
N GLU A 93 47.72 6.36 5.70
CA GLU A 93 48.68 6.01 6.77
C GLU A 93 49.95 5.29 6.29
N SER A 94 50.38 5.56 5.06
CA SER A 94 51.63 5.02 4.49
C SER A 94 52.76 6.05 4.30
N ASP A 95 52.57 7.31 4.69
CA ASP A 95 53.59 8.35 4.42
C ASP A 95 53.63 9.44 5.51
N SER A 96 54.20 9.11 6.67
CA SER A 96 54.80 10.07 7.61
C SER A 96 55.67 9.39 8.65
#